data_AF-A0A0G1XRI5-F1
#
_entry.id   AF-A0A0G1XRI5-F1
#
_cell.length_a   1.000
_cell.length_b   1.000
_cell.length_c   1.000
_cell.angle_alpha   90.00
_cell.angle_beta   90.00
_cell.angle_gamma   90.00
#
_symmetry.space_group_name_H-M   'P 1'
#
loop_
_entity.id
_entity.type
_entity.pdbx_description
1 polymer ?
#
loop_
_entity_poly.entity_id
_entity_poly.type
_entity_poly.pdbx_seq_one_letter_code
_entity_poly.pdbx_strand_id
1 'polypeptide(L)' 'MVILTIPKKLTRRDDLVVIPRREYEALIELRKIREFVPTAAQKKALAGARKEYKAGKYLTLNEFRQRLGVKG' A
#
# COMPACT_ATOMS: atom_id res chain seq x y z
N MET A 1 30.79 22.02 -1.58
CA MET A 1 29.57 22.31 -2.38
C MET A 1 29.61 21.41 -3.60
N VAL A 2 28.62 20.52 -3.78
CA VAL A 2 28.58 19.61 -4.93
C VAL A 2 27.67 20.24 -5.99
N ILE A 3 28.21 20.47 -7.19
CA ILE A 3 27.45 21.03 -8.31
C ILE A 3 26.94 19.85 -9.14
N LEU A 4 25.61 19.73 -9.25
CA LEU A 4 24.95 18.72 -10.07
C LEU A 4 24.52 19.35 -11.38
N THR A 5 25.11 18.91 -12.49
CA THR A 5 24.77 19.39 -13.83
C THR A 5 23.68 18.52 -14.43
N ILE A 6 22.52 19.11 -14.70
CA ILE A 6 21.38 18.43 -15.33
C ILE A 6 21.31 18.86 -16.81
N PRO A 7 21.41 17.91 -17.76
CA PRO A 7 21.27 18.23 -19.17
C PRO A 7 19.90 18.84 -19.50
N LYS A 8 19.89 20.00 -20.16
CA LYS A 8 18.66 20.70 -20.61
C LYS A 8 17.74 19.87 -21.51
N LYS A 9 18.21 18.75 -22.05
CA LYS A 9 17.38 17.82 -22.83
C LYS A 9 16.39 17.04 -21.96
N LEU A 10 16.73 16.80 -20.68
CA LEU A 10 15.90 16.03 -19.75
C LEU A 10 14.71 16.84 -19.22
N THR A 11 14.82 18.17 -19.19
CA THR A 11 13.76 19.09 -18.72
C THR A 11 12.79 19.52 -19.84
N ARG A 12 12.88 18.91 -21.03
CA ARG A 12 12.08 19.34 -22.20
C ARG A 12 10.65 18.82 -22.20
N ARG A 13 10.38 17.77 -21.42
CA ARG A 13 9.11 17.04 -21.52
C ARG A 13 8.14 17.36 -20.39
N ASP A 14 8.61 17.78 -19.21
CA ASP A 14 7.82 18.20 -18.04
C ASP A 14 8.76 18.69 -16.92
N ASP A 15 8.21 18.99 -15.74
CA ASP A 15 8.94 19.27 -14.49
C ASP A 15 9.86 18.09 -14.10
N LEU A 16 11.10 18.42 -13.70
CA LEU A 16 12.09 17.44 -13.28
C LEU A 16 12.22 17.43 -11.75
N VAL A 17 12.04 16.25 -11.15
CA VAL A 17 12.23 16.03 -9.72
C VAL A 17 13.48 15.20 -9.48
N VAL A 18 14.35 15.66 -8.58
CA VAL A 18 15.55 14.93 -8.15
C VAL A 18 15.26 14.22 -6.84
N ILE A 19 15.35 12.90 -6.83
CA ILE A 19 15.16 12.07 -5.64
C ILE A 19 16.33 11.10 -5.46
N PRO A 20 16.63 10.67 -4.23
CA PRO A 20 17.58 9.59 -3.98
C PRO A 20 17.20 8.30 -4.72
N ARG A 21 18.22 7.57 -5.18
CA ARG A 21 18.03 6.31 -5.92
C ARG A 21 17.14 5.31 -5.18
N ARG A 22 17.32 5.18 -3.86
CA ARG A 22 16.54 4.25 -3.02
C ARG A 22 15.04 4.60 -3.04
N GLU A 23 14.69 5.88 -3.03
CA GLU A 23 13.30 6.33 -3.09
C GLU A 23 12.70 6.08 -4.47
N TYR A 24 13.47 6.33 -5.53
CA TYR A 24 13.05 6.02 -6.90
C TYR A 24 12.74 4.53 -7.08
N GLU A 25 13.61 3.65 -6.58
CA GLU A 25 13.42 2.20 -6.63
C GLU A 25 12.18 1.77 -5.84
N ALA A 26 11.95 2.33 -4.65
CA ALA A 26 10.74 2.06 -3.87
C ALA A 26 9.45 2.46 -4.61
N LEU A 27 9.45 3.59 -5.32
CA LEU A 27 8.32 4.02 -6.14
C LEU A 27 8.08 3.08 -7.33
N ILE A 28 9.13 2.56 -7.95
CA ILE A 28 9.00 1.55 -9.00
C ILE A 28 8.38 0.27 -8.45
N GLU A 29 8.84 -0.21 -7.30
CA GLU A 29 8.25 -1.42 -6.68
C GLU A 29 6.79 -1.20 -6.30
N LEU A 30 6.43 -0.01 -5.81
CA LEU A 30 5.05 0.34 -5.50
C LEU A 30 4.14 0.26 -6.73
N ARG A 31 4.62 0.68 -7.91
CA ARG A 31 3.86 0.59 -9.17
C ARG A 31 3.57 -0.84 -9.62
N LYS A 32 4.33 -1.84 -9.15
CA LYS A 32 4.06 -3.25 -9.44
C LYS A 32 2.90 -3.79 -8.61
N ILE A 33 2.58 -3.15 -7.49
CA ILE A 33 1.49 -3.56 -6.62
C ILE A 33 0.19 -3.06 -7.25
N ARG A 34 -0.70 -3.99 -7.59
CA ARG A 34 -2.02 -3.62 -8.12
C ARG A 34 -2.82 -2.91 -7.04
N GLU A 35 -3.08 -1.62 -7.25
CA GLU A 35 -3.92 -0.85 -6.34
C GLU A 35 -5.33 -1.45 -6.28
N PHE A 36 -5.77 -1.76 -5.07
CA PHE A 36 -7.13 -2.22 -4.82
C PHE A 36 -8.04 -1.01 -4.67
N VAL A 37 -8.98 -0.85 -5.61
CA VAL A 37 -10.02 0.19 -5.54
C VAL A 37 -11.28 -0.43 -4.95
N PRO A 38 -11.58 -0.20 -3.65
CA PRO A 38 -12.73 -0.82 -3.02
C PRO A 38 -14.05 -0.23 -3.52
N THR A 39 -15.05 -1.10 -3.69
CA THR A 39 -16.44 -0.70 -3.90
C THR A 39 -17.03 -0.02 -2.65
N ALA A 40 -18.16 0.68 -2.79
CA ALA A 40 -18.85 1.30 -1.65
C ALA A 40 -19.20 0.29 -0.55
N ALA A 41 -19.62 -0.93 -0.95
CA ALA A 41 -19.90 -2.02 -0.02
C ALA A 41 -18.64 -2.47 0.74
N GLN A 42 -17.51 -2.61 0.03
CA GLN A 42 -16.22 -2.98 0.65
C GLN A 42 -15.70 -1.89 1.60
N LYS A 43 -15.86 -0.61 1.25
CA LYS A 43 -15.53 0.50 2.16
C LYS A 43 -16.36 0.44 3.45
N LYS A 44 -17.67 0.18 3.34
CA LYS A 44 -18.56 0.02 4.50
C LYS A 44 -18.17 -1.18 5.35
N ALA A 45 -17.85 -2.31 4.72
CA ALA A 45 -17.37 -3.51 5.41
C ALA A 45 -16.07 -3.26 6.17
N LEU A 46 -15.09 -2.57 5.57
CA LEU A 46 -13.84 -2.19 6.25
C LEU A 46 -14.07 -1.25 7.43
N ALA A 47 -14.99 -0.30 7.30
CA ALA A 47 -15.36 0.58 8.40
C ALA A 47 -16.01 -0.20 9.56
N GLY A 48 -16.86 -1.18 9.25
CA GLY A 48 -17.43 -2.11 10.23
C GLY A 48 -16.35 -2.94 10.93
N ALA A 49 -15.49 -3.60 10.15
CA ALA A 49 -14.40 -4.42 10.66
C ALA A 49 -13.47 -3.65 11.60
N ARG A 50 -13.15 -2.38 11.29
CA ARG A 50 -12.35 -1.52 12.18
C ARG A 50 -13.03 -1.23 13.52
N LYS A 51 -14.36 -1.04 13.52
CA LYS A 51 -15.13 -0.83 14.75
C LYS A 51 -15.17 -2.10 15.59
N GLU A 52 -15.42 -3.24 14.96
CA GLU A 52 -15.44 -4.55 15.63
C GLU A 52 -14.08 -4.88 16.24
N TYR A 53 -13.00 -4.68 15.49
CA TYR A 53 -11.64 -4.88 15.99
C TYR A 53 -11.34 -4.01 17.21
N LYS A 54 -11.70 -2.72 17.18
CA LYS A 54 -11.55 -1.81 18.34
C LYS A 54 -12.38 -2.26 19.55
N ALA A 55 -13.53 -2.89 19.32
CA ALA A 55 -14.38 -3.45 20.36
C ALA A 55 -13.93 -4.85 20.83
N GLY A 56 -12.79 -5.36 20.36
CA GLY A 56 -12.29 -6.71 20.68
C GLY A 56 -13.08 -7.84 20.02
N LYS A 57 -13.94 -7.53 19.04
CA LYS A 57 -14.75 -8.51 18.31
C LYS A 57 -13.97 -8.98 17.08
N TYR A 58 -13.00 -9.85 17.32
CA TYR A 58 -12.25 -10.53 16.26
C TYR A 58 -12.09 -12.02 16.61
N LEU A 59 -11.80 -12.83 15.60
CA LEU A 59 -11.45 -14.23 15.78
C LEU A 59 -9.94 -14.37 15.72
N THR A 60 -9.36 -15.04 16.70
CA THR A 60 -7.98 -15.50 16.62
C THR A 60 -7.87 -16.63 15.60
N LEU A 61 -6.65 -16.88 15.10
CA LEU A 61 -6.40 -17.96 14.15
C LEU A 61 -6.84 -19.33 14.70
N ASN A 62 -6.69 -19.55 16.00
CA ASN A 62 -7.10 -20.80 16.65
C ASN A 62 -8.62 -20.95 16.69
N GLU A 63 -9.34 -19.91 17.10
CA GLU A 63 -10.82 -19.91 17.09
C GLU A 63 -11.38 -20.04 15.68
N PHE A 64 -10.75 -19.39 14.71
CA PHE A 64 -11.13 -19.49 13.30
C PHE A 64 -10.97 -20.91 12.75
N ARG A 65 -9.83 -21.57 13.03
CA ARG A 65 -9.59 -22.98 12.63
C ARG A 65 -10.60 -23.94 13.25
N GLN A 66 -10.89 -23.77 14.54
CA GLN A 66 -11.88 -24.59 15.24
C GLN A 66 -13.28 -24.42 14.64
N ARG A 67 -13.68 -23.18 14.31
CA ARG A 67 -15.00 -22.90 13.72
C ARG A 67 -15.14 -23.40 12.27
N LEU A 68 -14.06 -23.40 11.50
CA LEU A 68 -14.06 -23.89 10.12
C LEU A 68 -13.84 -25.41 9.99
N GLY A 69 -13.55 -26.11 11.09
CA GLY A 69 -13.29 -27.54 11.07
C GLY A 69 -12.01 -27.95 10.34
N VAL A 70 -11.12 -26.99 10.04
CA VAL A 70 -9.84 -27.26 9.38
C VAL A 70 -8.83 -27.67 10.44
N LYS A 71 -8.61 -28.99 10.58
CA LYS A 71 -7.46 -29.52 11.34
C LYS A 71 -6.21 -29.30 10.49
N GLY A 72 -5.18 -28.70 11.10
CA GLY A 72 -3.86 -28.54 10.50
C GLY A 72 -3.15 -29.87 10.35
#